data_AF-A0A1G6CBZ0-F1
#
_entry.id   AF-A0A1G6CBZ0-F1
#
_cell.length_a   1.000
_cell.length_b   1.000
_cell.length_c   1.000
_cell.angle_alpha   90.00
_cell.angle_beta   90.00
_cell.angle_gamma   90.00
#
_symmetry.space_group_name_H-M   'P 1'
#
loop_
_entity.id
_entity.type
_entity.pdbx_description
1 polymer ?
#
loop_
_entity_poly.entity_id
_entity_poly.type
_entity_poly.pdbx_seq_one_letter_code
_entity_poly.pdbx_strand_id
1 'polypeptide(L)' 'MSKLPTTENTEIFTMRISPILKKKLNELAKKRQYGGSASSVIRFLIETAAKR' A
#
# COMPACT_ATOMS: atom_id res chain seq x y z
N MET A 1 -16.61 -22.37 -16.69
CA MET A 1 -15.51 -21.40 -16.75
C MET A 1 -14.99 -21.17 -15.34
N SER A 2 -13.73 -21.52 -15.08
CA SER A 2 -13.09 -21.30 -13.77
C SER A 2 -13.05 -19.80 -13.48
N LYS A 3 -13.75 -19.36 -12.43
CA LYS A 3 -13.70 -17.97 -11.96
C LYS A 3 -12.27 -17.66 -11.54
N LEU A 4 -11.59 -16.79 -12.29
CA LEU A 4 -10.32 -16.22 -11.85
C LEU A 4 -10.53 -15.50 -10.52
N PRO A 5 -9.57 -15.58 -9.57
CA PRO A 5 -9.67 -14.85 -8.31
C PRO A 5 -9.77 -13.36 -8.63
N THR A 6 -10.95 -12.79 -8.40
CA THR A 6 -11.19 -11.35 -8.55
C THR A 6 -10.46 -10.64 -7.43
N THR A 7 -9.35 -9.97 -7.73
CA THR A 7 -8.72 -9.07 -6.78
C THR A 7 -9.52 -7.76 -6.76
N GLU A 8 -10.01 -7.35 -5.59
CA GLU A 8 -10.71 -6.05 -5.39
C GLU A 8 -9.82 -4.82 -5.69
N ASN A 9 -8.52 -5.03 -5.90
CA ASN A 9 -7.56 -3.99 -6.23
C ASN A 9 -7.56 -3.72 -7.74
N THR A 10 -8.55 -2.97 -8.21
CA THR A 10 -8.76 -2.70 -9.65
C THR A 10 -8.00 -1.47 -10.15
N GLU A 11 -7.51 -0.60 -9.26
CA GLU A 11 -6.94 0.70 -9.62
C GLU A 11 -5.44 0.82 -9.29
N ILE A 12 -4.69 1.49 -10.17
CA ILE A 12 -3.25 1.71 -10.04
C ILE A 12 -2.99 3.17 -9.67
N PHE A 13 -2.41 3.38 -8.48
CA PHE A 13 -1.93 4.68 -8.03
C PHE A 13 -0.42 4.81 -8.27
N THR A 14 -0.02 5.78 -9.11
CA THR A 14 1.40 6.09 -9.37
C THR A 14 1.75 7.46 -8.80
N MET A 15 2.73 7.50 -7.90
CA MET A 15 3.17 8.74 -7.24
C MET A 15 4.68 8.94 -7.40
N ARG A 16 5.08 10.18 -7.70
CA ARG A 16 6.49 10.58 -7.69
C ARG A 16 6.88 11.04 -6.28
N ILE A 17 7.92 10.43 -5.73
CA ILE A 17 8.48 10.76 -4.41
C ILE A 17 9.99 10.85 -4.49
N SER A 18 10.59 11.56 -3.52
CA SER A 18 12.05 11.59 -3.40
C SER A 18 12.61 10.20 -3.06
N PRO A 19 13.88 9.91 -3.43
CA PRO A 19 14.52 8.63 -3.07
C PRO A 19 14.54 8.36 -1.56
N ILE A 20 14.69 9.42 -0.76
CA ILE A 20 14.69 9.35 0.71
C ILE A 20 13.33 8.87 1.22
N LEU A 21 12.23 9.42 0.68
CA LEU A 21 10.88 9.00 1.04
C LEU A 21 10.60 7.55 0.61
N LYS A 22 11.07 7.15 -0.58
CA LYS A 22 10.95 5.76 -1.04
C LYS A 22 11.64 4.79 -0.08
N LYS A 23 12.84 5.13 0.41
CA LYS A 23 13.56 4.33 1.40
C LYS A 23 12.77 4.21 2.71
N LYS A 24 12.28 5.33 3.24
CA LYS A 24 11.44 5.34 4.46
C LYS A 24 10.16 4.52 4.29
N LEU A 25 9.50 4.60 3.14
CA LEU A 25 8.29 3.82 2.85
C LEU A 25 8.59 2.31 2.84
N ASN A 26 9.71 1.90 2.23
CA ASN A 26 10.14 0.51 2.22
C ASN A 26 10.55 0.02 3.61
N GLU A 27 11.15 0.86 4.44
CA GLU A 27 11.44 0.54 5.84
C GLU A 27 10.15 0.40 6.67
N LEU A 28 9.16 1.27 6.44
CA LEU A 28 7.85 1.16 7.07
C LEU A 28 7.15 -0.14 6.68
N ALA A 29 7.23 -0.56 5.41
CA ALA A 29 6.64 -1.80 4.94
C ALA A 29 7.16 -3.05 5.69
N LYS A 30 8.38 -3.00 6.24
CA LYS A 30 8.95 -4.10 7.04
C LYS A 30 8.35 -4.22 8.43
N LYS A 31 7.61 -3.21 8.93
CA LYS A 31 6.97 -3.28 10.23
C LYS A 31 5.77 -4.23 10.16
N ARG A 32 5.59 -5.06 11.20
CA ARG A 32 4.51 -6.07 11.29
C ARG A 32 3.11 -5.52 11.04
N GLN A 33 2.87 -4.24 11.34
CA GLN A 33 1.56 -3.60 11.22
C GLN A 33 1.09 -3.25 9.80
N TYR A 34 1.99 -3.26 8.80
CA TYR A 34 1.67 -2.77 7.44
C TYR A 34 1.67 -3.84 6.35
N GLY A 35 1.61 -5.14 6.69
CA GLY A 35 1.38 -6.20 5.69
C GLY A 35 2.50 -6.40 4.65
N GLY A 36 3.72 -5.91 4.91
CA GLY A 36 4.92 -6.30 4.16
C GLY A 36 5.18 -5.56 2.84
N SER A 37 4.28 -4.68 2.38
CA SER A 37 4.44 -3.97 1.10
C SER A 37 4.20 -2.46 1.23
N ALA A 38 4.83 -1.67 0.36
CA ALA A 38 4.61 -0.24 0.28
C ALA A 38 3.13 0.10 0.00
N SER A 39 2.46 -0.68 -0.85
CA SER A 39 1.05 -0.52 -1.17
C SER A 39 0.16 -0.75 0.06
N SER A 40 0.49 -1.75 0.87
CA SER A 40 -0.21 -2.05 2.13
C SER A 40 -0.03 -0.94 3.16
N VAL A 41 1.17 -0.35 3.26
CA VAL A 41 1.42 0.84 4.10
C VAL A 41 0.52 2.00 3.67
N ILE A 42 0.53 2.34 2.38
CA ILE A 42 -0.25 3.48 1.86
C ILE A 42 -1.74 3.26 2.09
N ARG A 43 -2.25 2.06 1.79
CA ARG A 43 -3.66 1.70 2.03
C ARG A 43 -4.04 1.89 3.49
N PHE A 44 -3.26 1.31 4.41
CA PHE A 44 -3.53 1.41 5.84
C PHE A 44 -3.60 2.88 6.30
N LEU A 45 -2.66 3.71 5.82
CA LEU A 45 -2.63 5.13 6.18
C LEU A 45 -3.84 5.90 5.62
N ILE A 46 -4.25 5.63 4.38
CA ILE A 46 -5.44 6.22 3.76
C ILE A 46 -6.70 5.82 4.54
N GLU A 47 -6.89 4.52 4.80
CA GLU A 47 -8.05 4.02 5.53
C GLU A 47 -8.11 4.56 6.97
N THR A 48 -6.97 4.65 7.65
CA THR A 48 -6.90 5.20 9.00
C THR A 48 -7.23 6.69 9.03
N ALA A 49 -6.75 7.45 8.05
CA ALA A 49 -7.04 8.88 7.94
C ALA A 49 -8.51 9.15 7.58
N ALA A 50 -9.11 8.32 6.72
CA ALA A 50 -10.50 8.44 6.28
C ALA A 50 -11.54 7.99 7.32
N LYS A 51 -11.12 7.28 8.38
CA LYS A 51 -11.99 6.84 9.49
C LYS A 51 -12.23 7.93 10.55
N ARG A 52 -11.65 9.12 10.40
CA ARG A 52 -11.95 10.31 11.22
C ARG A 52 -13.05 11.13 10.59
#